data_AF-X1I8X1-F1
#
_entry.id   AF-X1I8X1-F1
#
_cell.length_a   1.000
_cell.length_b   1.000
_cell.length_c   1.000
_cell.angle_alpha   90.00
_cell.angle_beta   90.00
_cell.angle_gamma   90.00
#
_symmetry.space_group_name_H-M   'P 1'
#
loop_
_entity.id
_entity.type
_entity.pdbx_description
1 polymer ?
#
loop_
_entity_poly.entity_id
_entity_poly.type
_entity_poly.pdbx_seq_one_letter_code
_entity_poly.pdbx_strand_id
1 'polypeptide(L)'
;AYLLYYALSRKREYLADAGGARLTRYPEGLASALEKIANDPSPQLASVNKVTAPMYIANPFKKKKQRKLSDLTSTHPPISERVRILRNMTHGASFKDYSDAFTNIKHTKTVIPPTALTKEDVALRQADAKAKKEQRSEKQMRQIGDIMRKVNQFVFLTCLCGLKLKIPPNFKSNKVSCPRCKRKMDLPTRIP
;
A
#
# COMPACT_ATOMS: atom_id res chain seq x y z
N ALA A 1 -26.98 -2.81 14.55
CA ALA A 1 -26.44 -1.59 13.89
C ALA A 1 -25.08 -1.80 13.20
N TYR A 2 -24.06 -2.33 13.88
CA TYR A 2 -22.69 -2.45 13.32
C TYR A 2 -22.57 -3.34 12.06
N LEU A 3 -23.33 -4.43 11.96
CA LEU A 3 -23.28 -5.33 10.79
C LEU A 3 -23.68 -4.65 9.47
N LEU A 4 -24.70 -3.79 9.51
CA LEU A 4 -25.16 -3.02 8.34
C LEU A 4 -24.10 -2.01 7.91
N TYR A 5 -23.50 -1.30 8.86
CA TYR A 5 -22.41 -0.36 8.60
C TYR A 5 -21.20 -1.05 7.93
N TYR A 6 -20.78 -2.21 8.43
CA TYR A 6 -19.71 -2.99 7.82
C TYR A 6 -20.10 -3.56 6.45
N ALA A 7 -21.36 -3.95 6.24
CA ALA A 7 -21.83 -4.41 4.93
C ALA A 7 -21.81 -3.28 3.89
N LEU A 8 -22.29 -2.08 4.24
CA LEU A 8 -22.25 -0.90 3.38
C LEU A 8 -20.82 -0.47 3.05
N SER A 9 -19.92 -0.47 4.04
CA SER A 9 -18.50 -0.15 3.82
C SER A 9 -17.85 -1.14 2.85
N ARG A 10 -18.08 -2.45 3.02
CA ARG A 10 -17.57 -3.48 2.11
C ARG A 10 -18.08 -3.33 0.67
N LYS A 11 -19.36 -3.02 0.50
CA LYS A 11 -19.97 -2.73 -0.82
C LYS A 11 -19.28 -1.53 -1.49
N ARG A 12 -19.00 -0.46 -0.75
CA ARG A 12 -18.29 0.72 -1.29
C ARG A 12 -16.88 0.40 -1.76
N GLU A 13 -16.13 -0.44 -1.04
CA GLU A 13 -14.78 -0.84 -1.45
C GLU A 13 -14.76 -1.58 -2.78
N TYR A 14 -15.68 -2.53 -2.98
CA TYR A 14 -15.78 -3.25 -4.26
C TYR A 14 -16.23 -2.36 -5.41
N LEU A 15 -17.11 -1.39 -5.16
CA LEU A 15 -17.47 -0.39 -6.17
C LEU A 15 -16.30 0.53 -6.51
N ALA A 16 -15.49 0.90 -5.52
CA ALA A 16 -14.28 1.68 -5.74
C ALA A 16 -13.23 0.91 -6.55
N ASP A 17 -13.06 -0.39 -6.29
CA ASP A 17 -12.19 -1.27 -7.09
C ASP A 17 -12.66 -1.35 -8.55
N ALA A 18 -13.96 -1.58 -8.76
CA ALA A 18 -14.54 -1.66 -10.09
C ALA A 18 -14.38 -0.34 -10.87
N GLY A 19 -14.67 0.79 -10.22
CA GLY A 19 -14.47 2.11 -10.79
C GLY A 19 -12.99 2.39 -11.10
N GLY A 20 -12.09 2.06 -10.18
CA GLY A 20 -10.65 2.23 -10.36
C GLY A 20 -10.08 1.37 -11.49
N ALA A 21 -10.50 0.10 -11.58
CA ALA A 21 -10.12 -0.81 -12.66
C ALA A 21 -10.60 -0.27 -14.02
N ARG A 22 -11.86 0.17 -14.11
CA ARG A 22 -12.43 0.75 -15.34
C ARG A 22 -11.73 2.04 -15.76
N LEU A 23 -11.49 2.97 -14.84
CA LEU A 23 -10.85 4.26 -15.12
C LEU A 23 -9.39 4.10 -15.55
N THR A 24 -8.63 3.27 -14.83
CA THR A 24 -7.19 3.06 -15.11
C THR A 24 -6.95 2.08 -16.25
N ARG A 25 -7.97 1.28 -16.59
CA ARG A 25 -7.92 0.12 -17.48
C ARG A 25 -6.82 -0.87 -17.08
N TYR A 26 -6.36 -0.86 -15.84
CA TYR A 26 -5.19 -1.62 -15.40
C TYR A 26 -5.41 -2.36 -14.07
N PRO A 27 -6.22 -3.43 -14.08
CA PRO A 27 -6.60 -4.15 -12.87
C PRO A 27 -5.41 -4.80 -12.16
N GLU A 28 -4.42 -5.34 -12.90
CA GLU A 28 -3.20 -5.90 -12.30
C GLU A 28 -2.37 -4.85 -11.55
N GLY A 29 -2.30 -3.62 -12.07
CA GLY A 29 -1.65 -2.51 -11.38
C GLY A 29 -2.33 -2.19 -10.05
N LEU A 30 -3.67 -2.19 -10.03
CA LEU A 30 -4.47 -1.94 -8.83
C LEU A 30 -4.30 -3.08 -7.81
N ALA A 31 -4.29 -4.34 -8.26
CA ALA A 31 -3.99 -5.51 -7.44
C ALA A 31 -2.58 -5.40 -6.81
N SER A 32 -1.56 -5.07 -7.60
CA SER A 32 -0.19 -4.88 -7.11
C SER A 32 -0.09 -3.74 -6.08
N ALA A 33 -0.82 -2.64 -6.29
CA ALA A 33 -0.87 -1.53 -5.33
C ALA A 33 -1.48 -1.97 -3.99
N LEU A 34 -2.60 -2.70 -4.04
CA LEU A 34 -3.25 -3.25 -2.85
C LEU A 34 -2.34 -4.22 -2.08
N GLU A 35 -1.60 -5.09 -2.78
CA GLU A 35 -0.62 -5.98 -2.15
C GLU A 35 0.51 -5.22 -1.45
N LYS A 36 1.02 -4.15 -2.06
CA LYS A 36 2.04 -3.29 -1.44
C LYS A 36 1.52 -2.65 -0.16
N ILE A 37 0.28 -2.14 -0.18
CA ILE A 37 -0.38 -1.56 0.99
C ILE A 37 -0.58 -2.63 2.08
N ALA A 38 -1.02 -3.83 1.70
CA ALA A 38 -1.23 -4.92 2.66
C ALA A 38 0.05 -5.38 3.37
N ASN A 39 1.19 -5.26 2.68
CA ASN A 39 2.51 -5.65 3.14
C ASN A 39 3.29 -4.53 3.85
N ASP A 40 2.76 -3.30 3.91
CA ASP A 40 3.43 -2.20 4.62
C ASP A 40 3.50 -2.48 6.14
N PRO A 41 4.71 -2.55 6.72
CA PRO A 41 4.90 -2.77 8.15
C PRO A 41 4.56 -1.56 9.04
N SER A 42 4.14 -0.43 8.46
CA SER A 42 3.90 0.85 9.14
C SER A 42 2.42 1.21 9.39
N PRO A 43 1.54 0.34 9.96
CA PRO A 43 0.15 0.73 10.19
C PRO A 43 -0.04 1.60 11.44
N GLN A 44 1.02 1.93 12.18
CA GLN A 44 0.90 2.67 13.44
C GLN A 44 0.88 4.18 13.18
N LEU A 45 -0.25 4.69 12.70
CA LEU A 45 -0.59 6.08 12.94
C LEU A 45 -0.77 6.26 14.46
N ALA A 46 -0.05 7.24 15.03
CA ALA A 46 0.03 7.44 16.49
C ALA A 46 -1.32 7.80 17.13
N SER A 47 -2.24 8.38 16.36
CA SER A 47 -3.63 8.59 16.75
C SER A 47 -4.55 8.39 15.54
N VAL A 48 -5.51 7.47 15.66
CA VAL A 48 -6.56 7.30 14.65
C VAL A 48 -7.90 7.21 15.36
N ASN A 49 -8.83 8.08 14.96
CA ASN A 49 -10.21 8.02 15.44
C ASN A 49 -10.93 6.85 14.76
N LYS A 50 -11.66 6.03 15.54
CA LYS A 50 -12.47 4.93 15.01
C LYS A 50 -13.51 5.41 13.99
N VAL A 51 -14.03 6.62 14.15
CA VAL A 51 -15.02 7.22 13.24
C VAL A 51 -14.44 7.45 11.85
N THR A 52 -13.15 7.78 11.74
CA THR A 52 -12.49 8.03 10.46
C THR A 52 -11.92 6.78 9.81
N ALA A 53 -12.04 5.61 10.45
CA ALA A 53 -11.53 4.34 9.94
C ALA A 53 -11.95 4.02 8.49
N PRO A 54 -13.20 4.26 8.04
CA PRO A 54 -13.60 4.00 6.66
C PRO A 54 -12.97 4.94 5.61
N MET A 55 -12.33 6.03 6.03
CA MET A 55 -11.60 6.93 5.13
C MET A 55 -10.20 6.40 4.79
N TYR A 56 -9.72 5.36 5.47
CA TYR A 56 -8.42 4.77 5.23
C TYR A 56 -8.52 3.62 4.21
N ILE A 57 -7.50 3.52 3.36
CA ILE A 57 -7.38 2.47 2.33
C ILE A 57 -7.17 1.08 2.97
N ALA A 58 -6.53 1.03 4.13
CA ALA A 58 -6.32 -0.18 4.90
C ALA A 58 -6.71 0.05 6.36
N ASN A 59 -7.19 -1.01 7.03
CA ASN A 59 -7.63 -0.94 8.42
C ASN A 59 -6.50 -0.38 9.33
N PRO A 60 -6.66 0.84 9.90
CA PRO A 60 -5.62 1.49 10.68
C PRO A 60 -5.39 0.82 12.05
N PHE A 61 -6.31 -0.05 12.48
CA PHE A 61 -6.22 -0.79 13.75
C PHE A 61 -5.58 -2.18 13.60
N LYS A 62 -5.01 -2.51 12.42
CA LYS A 62 -4.40 -3.80 12.13
C LYS A 62 -3.18 -4.05 13.03
N LYS A 63 -3.35 -4.83 14.11
CA LYS A 63 -2.26 -5.23 15.01
C LYS A 63 -1.38 -6.29 14.33
N LYS A 64 -0.04 -6.18 14.46
CA LYS A 64 0.99 -7.05 13.84
C LYS A 64 0.76 -8.57 13.98
N LYS A 65 -0.02 -9.03 14.96
CA LYS A 65 -0.30 -10.46 15.24
C LYS A 65 -1.62 -11.00 14.64
N GLN A 66 -2.47 -10.18 14.01
CA GLN A 66 -3.80 -10.60 13.55
C GLN A 66 -3.91 -10.78 12.04
N ARG A 67 -2.88 -11.30 11.36
CA ARG A 67 -2.87 -11.44 9.89
C ARG A 67 -3.94 -12.40 9.33
N LYS A 68 -4.60 -13.22 10.16
CA LYS A 68 -5.58 -14.23 9.74
C LYS A 68 -6.94 -14.20 10.46
N LEU A 69 -7.10 -13.44 11.55
CA LEU A 69 -8.32 -13.48 12.39
C LEU A 69 -9.13 -12.17 12.42
N SER A 70 -8.71 -11.13 11.71
CA SER A 70 -9.40 -9.83 11.70
C SER A 70 -10.61 -9.76 10.76
N ASP A 71 -10.95 -10.84 10.06
CA ASP A 71 -11.91 -10.85 8.95
C ASP A 71 -13.37 -10.58 9.40
N LEU A 72 -13.67 -10.84 10.67
CA LEU A 72 -15.03 -10.70 11.22
C LEU A 72 -15.35 -9.29 11.76
N THR A 73 -14.34 -8.46 12.04
CA THR A 73 -14.52 -7.10 12.61
C THR A 73 -13.94 -5.99 11.74
N SER A 74 -13.45 -6.33 10.54
CA SER A 74 -12.87 -5.38 9.61
C SER A 74 -13.96 -4.54 8.92
N THR A 75 -13.79 -3.21 8.97
CA THR A 75 -14.61 -2.24 8.21
C THR A 75 -14.45 -2.36 6.70
N HIS A 76 -13.45 -3.13 6.23
CA HIS A 76 -13.15 -3.36 4.82
C HIS A 76 -13.11 -4.87 4.54
N PRO A 77 -13.42 -5.29 3.30
CA PRO A 77 -13.24 -6.68 2.91
C PRO A 77 -11.74 -7.02 2.94
N PRO A 78 -11.37 -8.29 3.12
CA PRO A 78 -9.97 -8.70 3.09
C PRO A 78 -9.31 -8.24 1.79
N ILE A 79 -8.14 -7.58 1.90
CA ILE A 79 -7.40 -7.11 0.71
C ILE A 79 -7.09 -8.28 -0.24
N SER A 80 -6.86 -9.48 0.29
CA SER A 80 -6.63 -10.69 -0.49
C SER A 80 -7.80 -11.03 -1.42
N GLU A 81 -9.05 -10.84 -0.99
CA GLU A 81 -10.23 -11.06 -1.83
C GLU A 81 -10.29 -10.04 -2.97
N ARG A 82 -10.06 -8.76 -2.65
CA ARG A 82 -10.03 -7.67 -3.66
C ARG A 82 -8.97 -7.92 -4.72
N VAL A 83 -7.75 -8.27 -4.30
CA VAL A 83 -6.64 -8.63 -5.19
C VAL A 83 -7.03 -9.80 -6.10
N ARG A 84 -7.67 -10.83 -5.55
CA ARG A 84 -8.12 -11.99 -6.35
C ARG A 84 -9.14 -11.58 -7.41
N ILE A 85 -10.09 -10.69 -7.09
CA ILE A 85 -11.10 -10.18 -8.03
C ILE A 85 -10.44 -9.44 -9.18
N LEU A 86 -9.56 -8.48 -8.86
CA LEU A 86 -8.87 -7.69 -9.87
C LEU A 86 -8.00 -8.55 -10.79
N ARG A 87 -7.29 -9.55 -10.24
CA ARG A 87 -6.48 -10.46 -11.06
C ARG A 87 -7.27 -11.36 -11.99
N ASN A 88 -8.53 -11.65 -11.65
CA ASN A 88 -9.42 -12.42 -12.50
C ASN A 88 -10.09 -11.58 -13.60
N MET A 89 -9.84 -10.27 -13.67
CA MET A 89 -10.27 -9.42 -14.79
C MET A 89 -9.33 -9.54 -15.99
N THR A 90 -9.38 -10.66 -16.68
CA THR A 90 -8.47 -10.97 -17.80
C THR A 90 -9.00 -10.54 -19.18
N HIS A 91 -10.31 -10.35 -19.32
CA HIS A 91 -10.98 -10.15 -20.61
C HIS A 91 -11.26 -8.68 -20.94
N GLY A 92 -11.20 -7.80 -19.93
CA GLY A 92 -11.48 -6.38 -20.08
C GLY A 92 -11.52 -5.66 -18.73
N ALA A 93 -11.69 -4.34 -18.79
CA ALA A 93 -11.84 -3.46 -17.63
C ALA A 93 -13.26 -2.90 -17.47
N SER A 94 -14.27 -3.48 -18.13
CA SER A 94 -15.65 -3.01 -18.00
C SER A 94 -16.23 -3.36 -16.63
N PHE A 95 -17.36 -2.73 -16.27
CA PHE A 95 -18.10 -3.11 -15.07
C PHE A 95 -18.66 -4.53 -15.14
N LYS A 96 -18.94 -5.02 -16.36
CA LYS A 96 -19.34 -6.40 -16.61
C LYS A 96 -18.21 -7.37 -16.28
N ASP A 97 -16.99 -7.11 -16.77
CA ASP A 97 -15.82 -7.94 -16.48
C ASP A 97 -15.52 -8.02 -14.98
N TYR A 98 -15.63 -6.88 -14.27
CA TYR A 98 -15.49 -6.87 -12.82
C TYR A 98 -16.58 -7.68 -12.13
N SER A 99 -17.83 -7.53 -12.59
CA SER A 99 -18.97 -8.27 -12.06
C SER A 99 -18.78 -9.78 -12.22
N ASP A 100 -18.33 -10.23 -13.39
CA ASP A 100 -18.09 -11.64 -13.69
C ASP A 100 -16.92 -12.18 -12.85
N ALA A 101 -15.83 -11.41 -12.69
CA ALA A 101 -14.74 -11.77 -11.79
C ALA A 101 -15.20 -11.85 -10.32
N PHE A 102 -16.07 -10.94 -9.89
CA PHE A 102 -16.61 -10.90 -8.53
C PHE A 102 -17.49 -12.13 -8.22
N THR A 103 -18.43 -12.45 -9.10
CA THR A 103 -19.34 -13.60 -8.93
C THR A 103 -18.56 -14.92 -8.94
N ASN A 104 -17.54 -15.03 -9.79
CA ASN A 104 -16.66 -16.20 -9.85
C ASN A 104 -15.91 -16.48 -8.54
N ILE A 105 -15.57 -15.45 -7.76
CA ILE A 105 -14.80 -15.60 -6.51
C ILE A 105 -15.69 -15.65 -5.27
N LYS A 106 -16.70 -14.78 -5.20
CA LYS A 106 -17.55 -14.69 -4.00
C LYS A 106 -18.73 -15.66 -4.05
N HIS A 107 -19.07 -16.20 -5.22
CA HIS A 107 -20.26 -17.03 -5.43
C HIS A 107 -21.56 -16.35 -4.95
N THR A 108 -21.59 -15.01 -4.97
CA THR A 108 -22.72 -14.19 -4.56
C THR A 108 -23.08 -13.19 -5.66
N LYS A 109 -24.28 -12.60 -5.57
CA LYS A 109 -24.70 -11.51 -6.47
C LYS A 109 -23.67 -10.38 -6.48
N THR A 110 -23.46 -9.82 -7.68
CA THR A 110 -22.54 -8.71 -7.90
C THR A 110 -22.93 -7.46 -7.11
N VAL A 111 -21.93 -6.64 -6.81
CA VAL A 111 -22.10 -5.37 -6.11
C VAL A 111 -22.50 -4.24 -7.08
N ILE A 112 -22.23 -4.44 -8.38
CA ILE A 112 -22.53 -3.50 -9.45
C ILE A 112 -24.05 -3.40 -9.67
N PRO A 113 -24.64 -2.19 -9.74
CA PRO A 113 -26.06 -2.06 -10.05
C PRO A 113 -26.35 -2.52 -11.50
N PRO A 114 -27.53 -3.13 -11.77
CA PRO A 114 -27.88 -3.61 -13.11
C PRO A 114 -27.76 -2.56 -14.21
N THR A 115 -28.09 -1.31 -13.89
CA THR A 115 -27.99 -0.16 -14.80
C THR A 115 -26.57 0.10 -15.31
N ALA A 116 -25.55 -0.30 -14.56
CA ALA A 116 -24.14 -0.13 -14.93
C ALA A 116 -23.55 -1.35 -15.67
N LEU A 117 -24.33 -2.43 -15.86
CA LEU A 117 -23.90 -3.64 -16.58
C LEU A 117 -24.18 -3.51 -18.10
N THR A 118 -23.76 -2.40 -18.68
CA THR A 118 -23.78 -2.19 -20.13
C THR A 118 -22.74 -3.09 -20.80
N LYS A 119 -23.03 -3.54 -22.03
CA LYS A 119 -22.05 -4.22 -22.87
C LYS A 119 -21.11 -3.14 -23.44
N GLU A 120 -20.05 -2.87 -22.69
CA GLU A 120 -18.97 -1.95 -23.08
C GLU A 120 -17.67 -2.74 -23.16
N ASP A 121 -17.00 -2.69 -24.32
CA ASP A 121 -15.70 -3.34 -24.50
C ASP A 121 -14.57 -2.37 -24.11
N VAL A 122 -14.08 -2.52 -22.88
CA VAL A 122 -12.99 -1.69 -22.34
C VAL A 122 -11.69 -2.48 -22.34
N ALA A 123 -10.82 -2.21 -23.32
CA ALA A 123 -9.53 -2.88 -23.44
C ALA A 123 -8.60 -2.62 -22.24
N LEU A 124 -7.83 -3.64 -21.86
CA LEU A 124 -6.82 -3.54 -20.82
C LEU A 124 -5.62 -2.71 -21.27
N ARG A 125 -5.19 -1.79 -20.41
CA ARG A 125 -3.95 -1.02 -20.58
C ARG A 125 -2.77 -1.84 -20.05
N GLN A 126 -1.69 -1.85 -20.82
CA GLN A 126 -0.44 -2.49 -20.41
C GLN A 126 0.37 -1.61 -19.45
N ALA A 127 1.29 -2.24 -18.71
CA ALA A 127 2.23 -1.53 -17.85
C ALA A 127 3.19 -0.67 -18.70
N ASP A 128 3.31 0.62 -18.38
CA ASP A 128 4.27 1.49 -19.06
C ASP A 128 5.71 1.04 -18.74
N ALA A 129 6.41 0.50 -19.73
CA ALA A 129 7.82 0.09 -19.60
C ALA A 129 8.72 1.25 -19.13
N LYS A 130 8.34 2.48 -19.46
CA LYS A 130 9.00 3.73 -19.03
C LYS A 130 8.98 3.90 -17.51
N ALA A 131 7.85 3.63 -16.84
CA ALA A 131 7.73 3.76 -15.38
C ALA A 131 8.64 2.76 -14.64
N LYS A 132 8.81 1.55 -15.19
CA LYS A 132 9.72 0.53 -14.64
C LYS A 132 11.19 0.93 -14.79
N LYS A 133 11.54 1.60 -15.91
CA LYS A 133 12.89 2.12 -16.17
C LYS A 133 13.25 3.28 -15.23
N GLU A 134 12.35 4.23 -15.03
CA GLU A 134 12.53 5.36 -14.11
C GLU A 134 12.70 4.91 -12.65
N GLN A 135 11.90 3.94 -12.19
CA GLN A 135 12.08 3.38 -10.84
C GLN A 135 13.45 2.70 -10.66
N ARG A 136 13.95 2.02 -11.69
CA ARG A 136 15.28 1.37 -11.67
C ARG A 136 16.40 2.40 -11.67
N SER A 137 16.31 3.46 -12.47
CA SER A 137 17.30 4.53 -12.52
C SER A 137 17.36 5.32 -11.23
N GLU A 138 16.20 5.67 -10.63
CA GLU A 138 16.19 6.33 -9.32
C GLU A 138 16.82 5.45 -8.23
N LYS A 139 16.51 4.15 -8.20
CA LYS A 139 17.09 3.24 -7.22
C LYS A 139 18.60 3.10 -7.41
N GLN A 140 19.09 3.05 -8.66
CA GLN A 140 20.51 3.09 -8.97
C GLN A 140 21.15 4.41 -8.53
N MET A 141 20.55 5.57 -8.82
CA MET A 141 21.06 6.87 -8.37
C MET A 141 21.13 6.97 -6.84
N ARG A 142 20.11 6.47 -6.13
CA ARG A 142 20.11 6.41 -4.66
C ARG A 142 21.23 5.52 -4.12
N GLN A 143 21.44 4.35 -4.74
CA GLN A 143 22.53 3.44 -4.39
C GLN A 143 23.91 4.07 -4.63
N ILE A 144 24.11 4.71 -5.78
CA ILE A 144 25.34 5.43 -6.10
C ILE A 144 25.58 6.55 -5.09
N GLY A 145 24.54 7.33 -4.75
CA GLY A 145 24.63 8.37 -3.73
C GLY A 145 24.99 7.84 -2.34
N ASP A 146 24.50 6.66 -1.96
CA ASP A 146 24.87 6.02 -0.70
C ASP A 146 26.32 5.53 -0.70
N ILE A 147 26.81 5.01 -1.83
CA ILE A 147 28.21 4.62 -2.00
C ILE A 147 29.12 5.85 -1.90
N MET A 148 28.83 6.91 -2.65
CA MET A 148 29.61 8.16 -2.61
C MET A 148 29.68 8.75 -1.20
N ARG A 149 28.59 8.65 -0.43
CA ARG A 149 28.58 9.09 0.98
C ARG A 149 29.45 8.20 1.87
N LYS A 150 29.45 6.88 1.67
CA LYS A 150 30.36 5.98 2.40
C LYS A 150 31.83 6.27 2.13
N VAL A 151 32.18 6.53 0.86
CA VAL A 151 33.55 6.92 0.46
C VAL A 151 33.94 8.23 1.13
N ASN A 152 33.04 9.20 1.19
CA ASN A 152 33.22 10.46 1.93
C ASN A 152 33.03 10.33 3.46
N GLN A 153 33.25 9.14 4.02
CA GLN A 153 33.24 8.87 5.47
C GLN A 153 31.94 9.26 6.21
N PHE A 154 30.79 9.22 5.54
CA PHE A 154 29.51 9.39 6.23
C PHE A 154 29.20 8.19 7.11
N VAL A 155 28.70 8.46 8.31
CA VAL A 155 28.21 7.43 9.24
C VAL A 155 26.72 7.20 9.00
N PHE A 156 26.32 5.93 8.85
CA PHE A 156 24.93 5.52 8.70
C PHE A 156 24.44 4.88 10.00
N LEU A 157 23.59 5.59 10.74
CA LEU A 157 23.00 5.08 11.98
C LEU A 157 21.52 4.73 11.79
N THR A 158 21.10 3.62 12.37
CA THR A 158 19.68 3.24 12.41
C THR A 158 19.16 3.43 13.84
N CYS A 159 18.21 4.34 14.01
CA CYS A 159 17.55 4.53 15.29
C CYS A 159 16.60 3.38 15.61
N LEU A 160 16.38 3.09 16.88
CA LEU A 160 15.40 2.08 17.34
C LEU A 160 13.95 2.39 16.91
N CYS A 161 13.63 3.65 16.58
CA CYS A 161 12.35 4.00 15.97
C CYS A 161 12.27 3.69 14.45
N GLY A 162 13.30 3.06 13.89
CA GLY A 162 13.40 2.69 12.48
C GLY A 162 13.91 3.79 11.53
N LEU A 163 14.26 4.97 12.03
CA LEU A 163 14.79 6.05 11.18
C LEU A 163 16.27 5.82 10.87
N LYS A 164 16.65 5.87 9.58
CA LYS A 164 18.04 5.84 9.12
C LYS A 164 18.59 7.26 8.99
N LEU A 165 19.64 7.58 9.72
CA LEU A 165 20.33 8.87 9.71
C LEU A 165 21.65 8.73 8.94
N LYS A 166 21.96 9.74 8.13
CA LYS A 166 23.23 9.87 7.40
C LYS A 166 23.97 11.08 7.95
N ILE A 167 25.10 10.87 8.61
CA ILE A 167 25.78 11.90 9.39
C ILE A 167 27.11 12.23 8.70
N PRO A 168 27.35 13.51 8.36
CA PRO A 168 28.56 13.91 7.65
C PRO A 168 29.81 13.80 8.54
N PRO A 169 31.00 13.70 7.92
CA PRO A 169 32.25 13.68 8.67
C PRO A 169 32.47 14.97 9.49
N ASN A 170 31.98 16.13 9.05
CA ASN A 170 32.22 17.38 9.77
C ASN A 170 31.22 17.64 10.93
N PHE A 171 30.48 16.62 11.37
CA PHE A 171 29.54 16.74 12.47
C PHE A 171 30.27 16.88 13.82
N LYS A 172 30.05 18.00 14.51
CA LYS A 172 30.85 18.46 15.66
C LYS A 172 30.63 17.70 16.98
N SER A 173 29.54 16.94 17.12
CA SER A 173 29.20 16.27 18.39
C SER A 173 29.24 14.76 18.29
N ASN A 174 29.74 14.08 19.32
CA ASN A 174 29.78 12.61 19.40
C ASN A 174 28.40 11.96 19.61
N LYS A 175 27.36 12.79 19.76
CA LYS A 175 25.97 12.35 19.95
C LYS A 175 25.08 13.00 18.92
N VAL A 176 24.14 12.23 18.37
CA VAL A 176 23.08 12.72 17.46
C VAL A 176 21.72 12.45 18.08
N SER A 177 20.79 13.41 17.95
CA SER A 177 19.40 13.22 18.38
C SER A 177 18.54 12.81 17.19
N CYS A 178 17.71 11.78 17.36
CA CYS A 178 16.76 11.37 16.34
C CYS A 178 15.63 12.40 16.22
N PRO A 179 15.37 12.99 15.03
CA PRO A 179 14.29 13.97 14.85
C PRO A 179 12.89 13.37 15.04
N ARG A 180 12.75 12.04 14.93
CA ARG A 180 11.46 11.34 15.05
C ARG A 180 11.08 10.97 16.47
N CYS A 181 12.03 10.53 17.30
CA CYS A 181 11.76 10.06 18.67
C CYS A 181 12.59 10.77 19.75
N LYS A 182 13.39 11.78 19.39
CA LYS A 182 14.27 12.59 20.27
C LYS A 182 15.31 11.79 21.06
N ARG A 183 15.47 10.50 20.78
CA ARG A 183 16.47 9.63 21.42
C ARG A 183 17.87 10.03 20.98
N LYS A 184 18.79 10.17 21.94
CA LYS A 184 20.21 10.41 21.69
C LYS A 184 20.90 9.09 21.35
N MET A 185 21.79 9.11 20.36
CA MET A 185 22.60 7.98 19.93
C MET A 185 24.05 8.42 19.82
N ASP A 186 24.95 7.56 20.26
CA ASP A 186 26.39 7.81 20.16
C ASP A 186 26.88 7.49 18.74
N LEU A 187 27.78 8.32 18.24
CA LEU A 187 28.49 8.06 16.99
C LEU A 187 29.65 7.10 17.26
N PRO A 188 29.90 6.11 16.38
CA PRO A 188 31.10 5.29 16.48
C PRO A 188 32.33 6.20 16.41
N THR A 189 33.30 5.95 17.29
CA THR A 189 34.60 6.62 17.25
C THR A 189 35.24 6.35 15.90
N ARG A 190 35.63 7.42 15.20
CA ARG A 190 36.34 7.28 13.94
C ARG A 190 37.75 6.82 14.25
N ILE A 191 38.07 5.61 13.82
CA ILE A 191 39.45 5.13 13.78
C ILE A 191 40.18 6.04 12.77
N PRO A 192 41.35 6.60 13.12
CA PRO A 192 42.10 7.51 12.25
C PRO A 192 42.44 6.88 10.90
#